data_AF-A0A0K2RU77-F1
#
_entry.id   AF-A0A0K2RU77-F1
#
_cell.length_a   1.000
_cell.length_b   1.000
_cell.length_c   1.000
_cell.angle_alpha   90.00
_cell.angle_beta   90.00
_cell.angle_gamma   90.00
#
_symmetry.space_group_name_H-M   'P 1'
#
loop_
_entity.id
_entity.type
_entity.pdbx_description
1 polymer ?
#
loop_
_entity_poly.entity_id
_entity_poly.type
_entity_poly.pdbx_seq_one_letter_code
_entity_poly.pdbx_strand_id
1 'polypeptide(L)'
;MIITLSTTGGTPAEQIHDQIRGLITTGALAANERLPSVRQLAADLRVAPGTVAKVYKQLEEEQLVETRIGAGTRVSPHATAISKDVARAARKLIDTCKRDNLELSEVLQVIRATW
;
A
#
# COMPACT_ATOMS: atom_id res chain seq x y z
N MET A 1 -5.88 -7.24 6.31
CA MET A 1 -5.27 -6.50 5.20
C MET A 1 -6.01 -6.87 3.91
N ILE A 2 -6.57 -5.89 3.20
CA ILE A 2 -7.26 -6.12 1.91
C ILE A 2 -6.33 -5.60 0.81
N ILE A 3 -5.85 -6.51 -0.05
CA ILE A 3 -5.11 -6.18 -1.27
C ILE A 3 -5.89 -6.80 -2.42
N THR A 4 -6.11 -6.04 -3.49
CA THR A 4 -6.86 -6.48 -4.67
C THR A 4 -6.01 -6.30 -5.92
N LEU A 5 -5.94 -7.33 -6.77
CA LEU A 5 -5.23 -7.25 -8.04
C LEU A 5 -6.21 -6.95 -9.17
N SER A 6 -5.80 -6.06 -10.07
CA SER A 6 -6.51 -5.74 -11.30
C SER A 6 -5.71 -6.27 -12.50
N THR A 7 -6.42 -6.73 -13.54
CA THR A 7 -5.80 -7.21 -14.79
C THR A 7 -5.31 -6.08 -15.69
N THR A 8 -5.67 -4.84 -15.37
CA THR A 8 -5.30 -3.61 -16.08
C THR A 8 -4.71 -2.66 -15.05
N GLY A 9 -3.43 -2.32 -15.15
CA GLY A 9 -2.77 -1.43 -14.17
C GLY A 9 -1.35 -1.80 -13.74
N GLY A 10 -0.56 -2.46 -14.60
CA GLY A 10 0.83 -2.83 -14.28
C GLY A 10 0.97 -4.27 -13.79
N THR A 11 2.19 -4.66 -13.46
CA THR A 11 2.50 -6.03 -13.01
C THR A 11 1.91 -6.30 -11.62
N PRO A 12 1.60 -7.56 -11.26
CA PRO A 12 1.12 -7.88 -9.92
C PRO A 12 2.08 -7.43 -8.82
N ALA A 13 3.39 -7.41 -9.07
CA ALA A 13 4.38 -6.92 -8.11
C ALA A 13 4.17 -5.43 -7.79
N GLU A 14 4.06 -4.58 -8.82
CA GLU A 14 3.86 -3.14 -8.67
C GLU A 14 2.55 -2.85 -7.93
N GLN A 15 1.47 -3.54 -8.29
CA GLN A 15 0.17 -3.33 -7.64
C GLN A 15 0.17 -3.73 -6.15
N ILE A 16 0.84 -4.83 -5.78
CA ILE A 16 0.97 -5.24 -4.38
C ILE A 16 1.84 -4.24 -3.61
N HIS A 17 2.96 -3.85 -4.21
CA HIS A 17 3.89 -2.89 -3.63
C HIS A 17 3.19 -1.58 -3.29
N ASP A 18 2.50 -0.98 -4.26
CA ASP A 18 1.88 0.34 -4.12
C ASP A 18 0.73 0.31 -3.11
N GLN A 19 -0.03 -0.79 -3.06
CA GLN A 19 -1.09 -0.96 -2.05
C GLN A 19 -0.52 -1.08 -0.65
N ILE A 20 0.51 -1.91 -0.43
CA ILE A 20 1.12 -2.04 0.91
C ILE A 20 1.75 -0.71 1.34
N ARG A 21 2.49 -0.06 0.44
CA ARG A 21 3.05 1.27 0.68
C ARG A 21 1.97 2.29 1.02
N GLY A 22 0.86 2.31 0.29
CA GLY A 22 -0.29 3.17 0.57
C GLY A 22 -0.91 2.90 1.95
N LEU A 23 -1.05 1.64 2.33
CA LEU A 23 -1.58 1.26 3.65
C LEU A 23 -0.64 1.67 4.78
N ILE A 24 0.67 1.51 4.62
CA ILE A 24 1.68 1.94 5.61
C ILE A 24 1.67 3.48 5.73
N THR A 25 1.78 4.18 4.59
CA THR A 25 1.89 5.65 4.57
C THR A 25 0.63 6.35 5.08
N THR A 26 -0.56 5.76 4.89
CA THR A 26 -1.81 6.28 5.45
C THR A 26 -2.06 5.89 6.91
N GLY A 27 -1.18 5.06 7.49
CA GLY A 27 -1.32 4.53 8.86
C GLY A 27 -2.42 3.48 9.02
N ALA A 28 -2.95 2.93 7.92
CA ALA A 28 -3.88 1.81 7.94
C ALA A 28 -3.19 0.50 8.37
N LEU A 29 -1.89 0.38 8.07
CA LEU A 29 -0.99 -0.58 8.71
C LEU A 29 -0.15 0.17 9.74
N ALA A 30 -0.25 -0.23 11.01
CA ALA A 30 0.42 0.44 12.11
C ALA A 30 1.91 0.03 12.19
N ALA A 31 2.73 0.89 12.80
CA ALA A 31 4.10 0.55 13.15
C ALA A 31 4.17 -0.75 13.96
N ASN A 32 5.13 -1.61 13.65
CA ASN A 32 5.31 -2.96 14.21
C ASN A 32 4.19 -3.98 13.89
N GLU A 33 3.16 -3.60 13.14
CA GLU A 33 2.13 -4.53 12.70
C GLU A 33 2.74 -5.63 11.83
N ARG A 34 2.29 -6.86 12.03
CA ARG A 34 2.82 -8.03 11.32
C ARG A 34 2.14 -8.17 9.97
N LEU A 35 2.95 -8.23 8.91
CA LEU A 35 2.45 -8.57 7.59
C LEU A 35 2.24 -10.09 7.45
N PRO A 36 1.34 -10.53 6.55
CA PRO A 36 1.23 -11.94 6.21
C PRO A 36 2.56 -12.49 5.71
N SER A 37 2.79 -13.79 5.87
CA SER A 37 3.97 -14.42 5.29
C SER A 37 3.93 -14.35 3.75
N VAL A 38 5.10 -14.41 3.11
CA VAL A 38 5.22 -14.47 1.64
C VAL A 38 4.32 -15.55 1.05
N ARG A 39 4.32 -16.75 1.66
CA ARG A 39 3.50 -17.88 1.21
C ARG A 39 2.00 -17.62 1.39
N GLN A 40 1.61 -17.03 2.51
CA GLN A 40 0.21 -16.72 2.79
C GLN A 40 -0.33 -15.67 1.81
N LEU A 41 0.37 -14.55 1.66
CA LEU A 41 -0.08 -13.48 0.76
C LEU A 41 -0.08 -13.94 -0.70
N ALA A 42 0.91 -14.76 -1.11
CA ALA A 42 0.95 -15.34 -2.45
C ALA A 42 -0.25 -16.27 -2.71
N ALA A 43 -0.65 -17.07 -1.73
CA ALA A 43 -1.83 -17.93 -1.82
C ALA A 43 -3.13 -17.10 -1.90
N ASP A 44 -3.27 -16.10 -1.03
CA ASP A 44 -4.45 -15.22 -0.96
C ASP A 44 -4.66 -14.47 -2.29
N LEU A 45 -3.57 -14.00 -2.90
CA LEU A 45 -3.59 -13.26 -4.16
C LEU A 45 -3.44 -14.13 -5.41
N ARG A 46 -3.22 -15.44 -5.24
CA ARG A 46 -2.96 -16.41 -6.32
C ARG A 46 -1.81 -15.99 -7.25
N VAL A 47 -0.72 -15.50 -6.67
CA VAL A 47 0.50 -15.10 -7.39
C VAL A 47 1.67 -16.02 -7.04
N ALA A 48 2.74 -15.99 -7.84
CA ALA A 48 3.96 -16.72 -7.50
C ALA A 48 4.56 -16.17 -6.19
N PRO A 49 5.04 -17.03 -5.27
CA PRO A 49 5.69 -16.58 -4.03
C PRO A 49 6.88 -15.64 -4.27
N GLY A 50 7.61 -15.82 -5.38
CA GLY A 50 8.71 -14.93 -5.78
C GLY A 50 8.26 -13.50 -6.04
N THR A 51 7.02 -13.28 -6.48
CA THR A 51 6.44 -11.95 -6.68
C THR A 51 6.31 -11.22 -5.35
N VAL A 52 5.71 -11.88 -4.34
CA VAL A 52 5.57 -11.29 -3.00
C VAL A 52 6.92 -11.10 -2.32
N ALA A 53 7.84 -12.06 -2.47
CA ALA A 53 9.20 -11.94 -1.93
C ALA A 53 9.93 -10.71 -2.50
N LYS A 54 9.80 -10.47 -3.81
CA LYS A 54 10.36 -9.28 -4.46
C LYS A 54 9.75 -7.99 -3.89
N VAL A 55 8.43 -7.96 -3.70
CA VAL A 55 7.73 -6.79 -3.14
C VAL A 55 8.18 -6.51 -1.71
N TYR A 56 8.25 -7.54 -0.85
CA TYR A 56 8.70 -7.35 0.54
C TYR A 56 10.15 -6.87 0.60
N LYS A 57 11.01 -7.37 -0.29
CA LYS A 57 12.39 -6.90 -0.40
C LYS A 57 12.45 -5.42 -0.80
N GLN A 58 11.65 -4.99 -1.78
CA GLN A 58 11.58 -3.58 -2.18
C GLN A 58 11.09 -2.69 -1.04
N LEU A 59 10.02 -3.08 -0.34
CA LEU A 59 9.51 -2.34 0.82
C LEU A 59 10.53 -2.26 1.97
N GLU A 60 11.37 -3.28 2.13
CA GLU A 60 12.46 -3.30 3.11
C GLU A 60 13.60 -2.37 2.70
N GLU A 61 13.97 -2.34 1.42
CA GLU A 61 14.92 -1.36 0.85
C GLU A 61 14.41 0.09 1.01
N GLU A 62 13.09 0.30 0.94
CA GLU A 62 12.42 1.58 1.23
C GLU A 62 12.27 1.88 2.73
N GLN A 63 12.75 1.01 3.63
CA GLN A 63 12.64 1.11 5.09
C GLN A 63 11.19 1.18 5.61
N LEU A 64 10.21 0.72 4.81
CA LEU A 64 8.81 0.67 5.19
C LEU A 64 8.47 -0.58 6.01
N VAL A 65 9.24 -1.65 5.84
CA VAL A 65 9.10 -2.91 6.57
C VAL A 65 10.45 -3.40 7.07
N GLU A 66 10.44 -4.22 8.11
CA GLU A 66 11.59 -4.95 8.61
C GLU A 66 11.28 -6.45 8.60
N THR A 67 12.17 -7.26 8.04
CA THR A 67 12.09 -8.72 8.13
C THR A 67 13.06 -9.23 9.18
N ARG A 68 12.55 -9.99 10.15
CA ARG A 68 13.38 -10.66 11.17
C ARG A 68 13.28 -12.18 11.01
N ILE A 69 14.44 -12.85 11.01
CA ILE A 69 14.52 -14.31 10.93
C ILE A 69 13.67 -14.92 12.07
N GLY A 70 12.76 -15.84 11.73
CA GLY A 70 11.83 -16.49 12.68
C GLY A 70 10.66 -15.61 13.16
N ALA A 71 10.78 -14.28 13.15
CA ALA A 71 9.75 -13.36 13.59
C ALA A 71 8.82 -12.88 12.46
N GLY A 72 9.20 -13.06 11.20
CA GLY A 72 8.43 -12.62 10.02
C GLY A 72 8.68 -11.15 9.68
N THR A 73 7.86 -10.63 8.76
CA THR A 73 7.95 -9.24 8.28
C THR A 73 6.96 -8.35 9.04
N ARG A 74 7.40 -7.17 9.45
CA ARG A 74 6.61 -6.17 10.17
C ARG A 74 6.78 -4.79 9.56
N VAL A 75 5.79 -3.91 9.75
CA VAL A 75 5.93 -2.50 9.38
C VAL A 75 7.00 -1.85 10.24
N SER A 76 7.92 -1.13 9.60
CA SER A 76 9.01 -0.41 10.26
C SER A 76 8.44 0.64 11.23
N PRO A 77 8.98 0.77 12.45
CA PRO A 77 8.63 1.85 13.36
C PRO A 77 9.07 3.22 12.85
N HIS A 78 10.00 3.25 11.89
CA HIS A 78 10.54 4.46 11.25
C HIS A 78 9.90 4.75 9.90
N ALA A 79 8.94 3.94 9.44
CA ALA A 79 8.22 4.23 8.22
C ALA A 79 7.58 5.62 8.33
N THR A 80 8.04 6.57 7.50
CA THR A 80 7.52 7.94 7.48
C THR A 80 6.06 7.90 7.03
N ALA A 81 5.16 7.89 7.99
CA ALA A 81 3.74 8.04 7.73
C ALA A 81 3.49 9.46 7.23
N ILE A 82 2.67 9.58 6.18
CA ILE A 82 2.06 10.86 5.85
C ILE A 82 1.34 11.35 7.11
N SER A 83 1.42 12.65 7.41
CA SER A 83 0.73 13.21 8.57
C SER A 83 -0.72 12.72 8.61
N LYS A 84 -1.18 12.26 9.78
CA LYS A 84 -2.54 11.77 9.98
C LYS A 84 -3.59 12.77 9.48
N ASP A 85 -3.28 14.06 9.55
CA ASP A 85 -4.15 15.13 9.07
C ASP A 85 -4.26 15.15 7.54
N VAL A 86 -3.15 14.93 6.82
CA VAL A 86 -3.14 14.82 5.36
C VAL A 86 -3.88 13.56 4.91
N ALA A 87 -3.67 12.42 5.58
CA ALA A 87 -4.40 11.19 5.29
C ALA A 87 -5.93 11.35 5.52
N ARG A 88 -6.32 12.10 6.56
CA ARG A 88 -7.72 12.43 6.83
C ARG A 88 -8.30 13.36 5.76
N ALA A 89 -7.55 14.39 5.34
CA ALA A 89 -7.95 15.30 4.27
C ALA A 89 -8.14 14.55 2.94
N ALA A 90 -7.21 13.66 2.59
CA ALA A 90 -7.33 12.80 1.41
C ALA A 90 -8.57 11.91 1.47
N ARG A 91 -8.90 11.33 2.63
CA ARG A 91 -10.13 10.54 2.83
C ARG A 91 -11.37 11.37 2.51
N LYS A 92 -11.46 12.57 3.09
CA LYS A 92 -12.59 13.49 2.90
C LYS A 92 -12.74 13.91 1.43
N LEU A 93 -11.63 14.12 0.74
CA LEU A 93 -11.61 14.41 -0.69
C LEU A 93 -12.16 13.21 -1.49
N ILE A 94 -11.66 12.00 -1.25
CA ILE A 94 -12.14 10.77 -1.90
C ILE A 94 -13.64 10.56 -1.67
N ASP A 95 -14.12 10.77 -0.44
CA ASP A 95 -15.53 10.63 -0.10
C ASP A 95 -16.42 11.67 -0.82
N THR A 96 -15.87 12.83 -1.14
CA THR A 96 -16.54 13.86 -1.95
C THR A 96 -16.54 13.48 -3.42
N CYS A 97 -15.39 13.06 -3.96
CA CYS A 97 -15.27 12.62 -5.34
C CYS A 97 -16.19 11.43 -5.65
N LYS A 98 -16.30 10.48 -4.73
CA LYS A 98 -17.22 9.33 -4.87
C LYS A 98 -18.69 9.75 -4.90
N ARG A 99 -19.08 10.76 -4.11
CA ARG A 99 -20.46 11.29 -4.12
C ARG A 99 -20.81 11.93 -5.46
N ASP A 100 -19.82 12.57 -6.08
CA ASP A 100 -19.98 13.27 -7.36
C ASP A 100 -19.64 12.37 -8.57
N ASN A 101 -19.37 11.08 -8.32
CA ASN A 101 -19.04 10.07 -9.31
C ASN A 101 -17.82 10.42 -10.20
N LEU A 102 -16.83 11.09 -9.61
CA LEU A 102 -15.57 11.44 -10.26
C LEU A 102 -14.64 10.22 -10.36
N GLU A 103 -14.04 10.06 -11.53
CA GLU A 103 -13.00 9.07 -11.80
C GLU A 103 -11.65 9.51 -11.21
N LEU A 104 -10.78 8.55 -10.89
CA LEU A 104 -9.45 8.85 -10.33
C LEU A 104 -8.63 9.78 -11.23
N SER A 105 -8.76 9.64 -12.56
CA SER A 105 -8.09 10.49 -13.55
C SER A 105 -8.47 11.96 -13.40
N GLU A 106 -9.76 12.25 -13.21
CA GLU A 106 -10.29 13.60 -13.04
C GLU A 106 -9.80 14.21 -11.72
N VAL A 107 -9.83 13.41 -10.65
CA VAL A 107 -9.30 13.82 -9.33
C VAL A 107 -7.82 14.18 -9.42
N LEU A 108 -7.02 13.36 -10.09
CA LEU A 108 -5.60 13.64 -10.29
C LEU A 108 -5.36 14.89 -11.13
N GLN A 109 -6.19 15.15 -12.14
CA GLN A 109 -6.11 16.36 -12.95
C GLN A 109 -6.38 17.62 -12.11
N VAL A 110 -7.42 17.60 -11.27
CA VAL A 110 -7.75 18.72 -10.37
C VAL A 110 -6.61 18.98 -9.38
N ILE A 111 -6.09 17.94 -8.74
CA ILE A 111 -4.98 18.07 -7.78
C ILE A 111 -3.74 18.65 -8.47
N ARG A 112 -3.40 18.16 -9.67
CA ARG A 112 -2.26 18.68 -10.44
C ARG A 112 -2.41 20.13 -10.85
N ALA A 113 -3.63 20.58 -11.12
CA ALA A 113 -3.90 21.97 -11.51
C ALA A 113 -3.90 22.95 -10.32
N THR A 114 -4.01 22.45 -9.09
CA THR A 114 -4.16 23.26 -7.87
C THR A 114 -2.94 23.24 -6.95
N TRP A 115 -1.91 22.47 -7.30
CA TRP A 115 -0.63 22.42 -6.60
C TRP A 115 0.31 23.52 -7.08
#